data_AF-A0A7Y5D3N8-F1
#
_entry.id   AF-A0A7Y5D3N8-F1
#
_cell.length_a   1.000
_cell.length_b   1.000
_cell.length_c   1.000
_cell.angle_alpha   90.00
_cell.angle_beta   90.00
_cell.angle_gamma   90.00
#
_symmetry.space_group_name_H-M   'P 1'
#
loop_
_entity.id
_entity.type
_entity.pdbx_description
1 polymer ?
#
loop_
_entity_poly.entity_id
_entity_poly.type
_entity_poly.pdbx_seq_one_letter_code
_entity_poly.pdbx_strand_id
1 'polypeptide(L)'
;MSLEHWAATRSLLKSGMLPSAAIVHRAQFEALLRSIWILYAATEDQLSKLSTGLTVETEQNAKNLPQASDMMVAVNKKGPPQAYDALNRFKENSWKALNSYVHAGIHPIKRHAEGYPIQLIESVARNANGLAILSAMQAAVLSGVQPLQREILDLATNYPDCMPPPL
;
A
#
# COMPACT_ATOMS: atom_id res chain seq x y z
N MET A 1 -4.50 -6.81 6.79
CA MET A 1 -4.59 -5.37 6.43
C MET A 1 -4.39 -5.08 4.95
N SER A 2 -3.18 -5.14 4.36
CA SER A 2 -3.02 -4.69 2.96
C SER A 2 -3.90 -5.46 1.95
N LEU A 3 -3.97 -6.80 2.04
CA LEU A 3 -4.86 -7.61 1.19
C LEU A 3 -6.36 -7.35 1.46
N GLU A 4 -6.75 -6.97 2.67
CA GLU A 4 -8.13 -6.57 2.97
C GLU A 4 -8.46 -5.22 2.32
N HIS A 5 -7.52 -4.27 2.37
CA HIS A 5 -7.66 -3.00 1.66
C HIS A 5 -7.70 -3.18 0.14
N TRP A 6 -6.98 -4.15 -0.42
CA TRP A 6 -7.11 -4.53 -1.83
C TRP A 6 -8.55 -4.97 -2.16
N ALA A 7 -9.10 -5.90 -1.38
CA ALA A 7 -10.47 -6.39 -1.57
C ALA A 7 -11.51 -5.26 -1.44
N ALA A 8 -11.34 -4.39 -0.44
CA ALA A 8 -12.20 -3.23 -0.23
C ALA A 8 -12.09 -2.21 -1.37
N THR A 9 -10.88 -1.90 -1.84
CA THR A 9 -10.64 -1.00 -2.98
C THR A 9 -11.41 -1.49 -4.21
N ARG A 10 -11.29 -2.78 -4.55
CA ARG A 10 -12.01 -3.37 -5.69
C ARG A 10 -13.52 -3.30 -5.52
N SER A 11 -14.03 -3.54 -4.32
CA SER A 11 -15.47 -3.48 -4.02
C SER A 11 -16.02 -2.06 -4.15
N LEU A 12 -15.26 -1.06 -3.71
CA LEU A 12 -15.63 0.35 -3.82
C LEU A 12 -15.59 0.83 -5.29
N LEU A 13 -14.56 0.42 -6.05
CA LEU A 13 -14.51 0.70 -7.49
C LEU A 13 -15.73 0.11 -8.22
N LYS A 14 -16.07 -1.16 -7.94
CA LYS A 14 -17.24 -1.83 -8.52
C LYS A 14 -18.56 -1.12 -8.20
N SER A 15 -18.63 -0.50 -7.02
CA SER A 15 -19.83 0.21 -6.54
C SER A 15 -19.86 1.69 -6.94
N GLY A 16 -18.90 2.17 -7.74
CA GLY A 16 -18.84 3.58 -8.14
C GLY A 16 -18.41 4.54 -7.03
N MET A 17 -17.85 4.05 -5.92
CA MET A 17 -17.38 4.86 -4.79
C MET A 17 -15.91 5.26 -4.96
N LEU A 18 -15.60 5.99 -6.03
CA LEU A 18 -14.23 6.29 -6.47
C LEU A 18 -13.36 7.04 -5.44
N PRO A 19 -13.82 8.13 -4.80
CA PRO A 19 -12.96 8.83 -3.84
C PRO A 19 -12.69 7.96 -2.59
N SER A 20 -13.67 7.18 -2.14
CA SER A 20 -13.46 6.20 -1.08
C SER A 20 -12.50 5.08 -1.48
N ALA A 21 -12.58 4.59 -2.72
CA ALA A 21 -11.64 3.59 -3.25
C ALA A 21 -10.21 4.14 -3.25
N ALA A 22 -9.99 5.39 -3.64
CA ALA A 22 -8.67 6.04 -3.60
C ALA A 22 -8.12 6.14 -2.17
N ILE A 23 -8.96 6.49 -1.19
CA ILE A 23 -8.55 6.54 0.23
C ILE A 23 -8.10 5.16 0.71
N VAL A 24 -8.90 4.12 0.45
CA VAL A 24 -8.55 2.75 0.87
C VAL A 24 -7.32 2.22 0.12
N HIS A 25 -7.15 2.60 -1.14
CA HIS A 25 -5.96 2.24 -1.91
C HIS A 25 -4.68 2.87 -1.34
N ARG A 26 -4.74 4.09 -0.81
CA ARG A 26 -3.62 4.68 -0.05
C ARG A 26 -3.33 3.88 1.22
N ALA A 27 -4.37 3.51 1.97
CA ALA A 27 -4.24 2.69 3.17
C ALA A 27 -3.63 1.31 2.85
N GLN A 28 -3.96 0.72 1.69
CA GLN A 28 -3.33 -0.51 1.20
C GLN A 28 -1.80 -0.37 1.11
N PHE A 29 -1.32 0.70 0.49
CA PHE A 29 0.11 1.00 0.40
C PHE A 29 0.73 1.20 1.79
N GLU A 30 0.12 2.03 2.64
CA GLU A 30 0.66 2.32 3.97
C GLU A 30 0.76 1.06 4.85
N ALA A 31 -0.24 0.17 4.74
CA ALA A 31 -0.24 -1.12 5.42
C ALA A 31 0.88 -2.05 4.91
N LEU A 32 1.11 -2.10 3.60
CA LEU A 32 2.19 -2.90 3.00
C LEU A 32 3.56 -2.35 3.40
N LEU A 33 3.76 -1.04 3.26
CA LEU A 33 4.98 -0.34 3.68
C LEU A 33 5.30 -0.63 5.14
N ARG A 34 4.29 -0.51 6.02
CA ARG A 34 4.46 -0.79 7.45
C ARG A 34 4.83 -2.25 7.72
N SER A 35 4.26 -3.21 6.98
CA SER A 35 4.65 -4.63 7.10
C SER A 35 6.11 -4.88 6.71
N ILE A 36 6.56 -4.31 5.59
CA ILE A 36 7.95 -4.42 5.14
C ILE A 36 8.89 -3.71 6.12
N TRP A 37 8.52 -2.51 6.58
CA TRP A 37 9.31 -1.76 7.55
C TRP A 37 9.42 -2.49 8.90
N ILE A 38 8.34 -3.10 9.41
CA ILE A 38 8.36 -3.93 10.63
C ILE A 38 9.40 -5.04 10.50
N LEU A 39 9.43 -5.73 9.36
CA LEU A 39 10.32 -6.87 9.17
C LEU A 39 11.80 -6.48 9.05
N TYR A 40 12.09 -5.38 8.34
CA TYR A 40 13.46 -5.09 7.91
C TYR A 40 14.11 -3.87 8.59
N ALA A 41 13.34 -2.96 9.16
CA ALA A 41 13.83 -1.63 9.48
C ALA A 41 13.43 -1.08 10.85
N ALA A 42 12.33 -1.56 11.43
CA ALA A 42 11.85 -1.17 12.75
C ALA A 42 12.86 -1.53 13.85
N THR A 43 12.93 -0.70 14.89
CA THR A 43 13.70 -1.00 16.11
C THR A 43 12.87 -1.81 17.10
N GLU A 44 13.52 -2.49 18.04
CA GLU A 44 12.83 -3.21 19.13
C GLU A 44 11.87 -2.31 19.92
N ASP A 45 12.25 -1.05 20.18
CA ASP A 45 11.38 -0.06 20.83
C ASP A 45 10.13 0.25 19.98
N GLN A 46 10.28 0.34 18.66
CA GLN A 46 9.15 0.57 17.75
C GLN A 46 8.25 -0.66 17.64
N LEU A 47 8.82 -1.87 17.67
CA LEU A 47 8.09 -3.14 17.66
C LEU A 47 7.32 -3.36 18.96
N SER A 48 7.91 -3.03 20.10
CA SER A 48 7.25 -3.15 21.40
C SER A 48 5.99 -2.26 21.47
N LYS A 49 6.07 -1.03 20.97
CA LYS A 49 4.91 -0.11 20.86
C LYS A 49 3.77 -0.69 20.02
N LEU A 50 4.07 -1.47 18.99
CA LEU A 50 3.07 -2.12 18.13
C LEU A 50 2.52 -3.44 18.69
N SER A 51 3.19 -4.02 19.69
CA SER A 51 2.85 -5.34 20.25
C SER A 51 2.14 -5.23 21.61
N THR A 52 2.07 -4.04 22.20
CA THR A 52 1.38 -3.80 23.47
C THR A 52 -0.14 -3.74 23.30
N GLY A 53 -0.86 -4.08 24.37
CA GLY A 53 -2.33 -3.99 24.38
C GLY A 53 -2.81 -2.55 24.17
N LEU A 54 -3.98 -2.41 23.54
CA LEU A 54 -4.57 -1.10 23.25
C LEU A 54 -5.11 -0.45 24.53
N THR A 55 -4.43 0.59 25.00
CA THR A 55 -4.83 1.47 26.11
C THR A 55 -4.67 2.92 25.68
N VAL A 56 -5.25 3.86 26.43
CA VAL A 56 -5.08 5.31 26.15
C VAL A 56 -3.60 5.70 26.15
N GLU A 57 -2.80 5.11 27.05
CA GLU A 57 -1.38 5.39 27.14
C GLU A 57 -0.60 4.81 25.96
N THR A 58 -0.86 3.55 25.58
CA THR A 58 -0.16 2.91 24.45
C THR A 58 -0.55 3.56 23.12
N GLU A 59 -1.79 4.03 22.98
CA GLU A 59 -2.22 4.83 21.82
C GLU A 59 -1.44 6.16 21.70
N GLN A 60 -1.25 6.89 22.81
CA GLN A 60 -0.45 8.11 22.80
C GLN A 60 1.01 7.83 22.46
N ASN A 61 1.58 6.76 23.03
CA ASN A 61 2.96 6.35 22.75
C ASN A 61 3.16 5.93 21.29
N ALA A 62 2.14 5.36 20.64
CA ALA A 62 2.15 5.00 19.23
C ALA A 62 2.23 6.21 18.29
N LYS A 63 1.90 7.43 18.75
CA LYS A 63 2.06 8.66 17.95
C LYS A 63 3.52 8.97 17.58
N ASN A 64 4.47 8.39 18.32
CA ASN A 64 5.90 8.53 18.06
C ASN A 64 6.41 7.53 16.99
N LEU A 65 5.53 6.71 16.40
CA LEU A 65 5.91 5.84 15.31
C LEU A 65 6.20 6.65 14.04
N PRO A 66 7.14 6.17 13.19
CA PRO A 66 7.52 6.88 11.98
C PRO A 66 6.36 7.04 11.00
N GLN A 67 6.35 8.16 10.29
CA GLN A 67 5.43 8.41 9.20
C GLN A 67 5.84 7.61 7.95
N ALA A 68 4.96 7.52 6.95
CA ALA A 68 5.24 6.80 5.71
C ALA A 68 6.51 7.30 4.99
N SER A 69 6.81 8.61 5.06
CA SER A 69 8.06 9.17 4.53
C SER A 69 9.29 8.57 5.21
N ASP A 70 9.26 8.46 6.54
CA ASP A 70 10.39 8.02 7.35
C ASP A 70 10.59 6.51 7.21
N MET A 71 9.49 5.75 7.17
CA MET A 71 9.52 4.31 6.88
C MET A 71 10.12 4.03 5.50
N MET A 72 9.77 4.81 4.46
CA MET A 72 10.38 4.68 3.13
C MET A 72 11.89 4.92 3.15
N VAL A 73 12.37 5.92 3.89
CA VAL A 73 13.81 6.17 4.05
C VAL A 73 14.50 5.01 4.76
N ALA A 74 13.87 4.47 5.81
CA ALA A 74 14.41 3.35 6.55
C ALA A 74 14.45 2.05 5.72
N VAL A 75 13.40 1.78 4.94
CA VAL A 75 13.32 0.63 4.02
C VAL A 75 14.36 0.77 2.90
N ASN A 76 14.61 1.96 2.35
CA ASN A 76 15.69 2.16 1.37
C ASN A 76 17.06 1.75 1.93
N LYS A 77 17.30 2.02 3.22
CA LYS A 77 18.60 1.77 3.87
C LYS A 77 18.79 0.33 4.33
N LYS A 78 17.72 -0.37 4.70
CA LYS A 78 17.80 -1.67 5.41
C LYS A 78 16.98 -2.80 4.76
N GLY A 79 16.02 -2.47 3.92
CA GLY A 79 15.13 -3.44 3.28
C GLY A 79 15.68 -3.99 1.97
N PRO A 80 15.01 -5.02 1.39
CA PRO A 80 15.35 -5.53 0.07
C PRO A 80 15.22 -4.43 -1.00
N PRO A 81 16.21 -4.21 -1.87
CA PRO A 81 16.16 -3.19 -2.91
C PRO A 81 14.91 -3.28 -3.80
N GLN A 82 14.55 -4.51 -4.20
CA GLN A 82 13.40 -4.76 -5.06
C GLN A 82 12.07 -4.37 -4.39
N ALA A 83 11.96 -4.56 -3.07
CA ALA A 83 10.78 -4.14 -2.31
C ALA A 83 10.72 -2.62 -2.21
N TYR A 84 11.86 -1.96 -1.97
CA TYR A 84 11.94 -0.50 -1.97
C TYR A 84 11.56 0.10 -3.34
N ASP A 85 12.13 -0.41 -4.43
CA ASP A 85 11.89 0.10 -5.78
C ASP A 85 10.40 0.04 -6.14
N ALA A 86 9.75 -1.08 -5.83
CA ALA A 86 8.32 -1.25 -6.08
C ALA A 86 7.46 -0.29 -5.25
N LEU A 87 7.79 -0.07 -3.97
CA LEU A 87 7.13 0.91 -3.10
C LEU A 87 7.39 2.35 -3.56
N ASN A 88 8.62 2.67 -3.96
CA ASN A 88 9.01 4.02 -4.36
C ASN A 88 8.31 4.42 -5.67
N ARG A 89 8.23 3.49 -6.63
CA ARG A 89 7.46 3.69 -7.86
C ARG A 89 6.00 4.01 -7.57
N PHE A 90 5.36 3.28 -6.67
CA PHE A 90 3.98 3.58 -6.27
C PHE A 90 3.88 4.99 -5.69
N LYS A 91 4.81 5.34 -4.79
CA LYS A 91 4.82 6.63 -4.12
C LYS A 91 4.98 7.79 -5.10
N GLU A 92 5.92 7.70 -6.04
CA GLU A 92 6.18 8.75 -7.03
C GLU A 92 4.98 9.00 -7.94
N ASN A 93 4.29 7.94 -8.35
CA ASN A 93 3.18 8.03 -9.30
C ASN A 93 1.84 8.39 -8.65
N SER A 94 1.58 7.92 -7.42
CA SER A 94 0.22 7.94 -6.85
C SER A 94 0.09 8.75 -5.56
N TRP A 95 1.15 8.87 -4.75
CA TRP A 95 1.03 9.37 -3.37
C TRP A 95 0.48 10.79 -3.26
N LYS A 96 0.97 11.71 -4.11
CA LYS A 96 0.53 13.11 -4.08
C LYS A 96 -0.96 13.23 -4.38
N ALA A 97 -1.44 12.53 -5.42
CA ALA A 97 -2.85 12.51 -5.77
C ALA A 97 -3.69 11.89 -4.64
N LEU A 98 -3.26 10.74 -4.10
CA LEU A 98 -3.96 10.03 -3.04
C LEU A 98 -4.05 10.84 -1.73
N ASN A 99 -3.04 11.64 -1.36
CA ASN A 99 -3.13 12.54 -0.21
C ASN A 99 -4.25 13.57 -0.39
N SER A 100 -4.49 14.06 -1.60
CA SER A 100 -5.60 14.95 -1.87
C SER A 100 -6.95 14.26 -1.64
N TYR A 101 -7.08 12.97 -1.95
CA TYR A 101 -8.31 12.22 -1.66
C TYR A 101 -8.58 12.07 -0.16
N VAL A 102 -7.56 11.76 0.64
CA VAL A 102 -7.69 11.62 2.10
C VAL A 102 -8.21 12.88 2.77
N HIS A 103 -7.76 14.05 2.30
CA HIS A 103 -8.09 15.33 2.91
C HIS A 103 -9.22 16.08 2.20
N ALA A 104 -10.01 15.40 1.37
CA ALA A 104 -11.07 16.02 0.56
C ALA A 104 -10.59 17.27 -0.22
N GLY A 105 -9.36 17.21 -0.74
CA GLY A 105 -8.72 18.32 -1.44
C GLY A 105 -9.19 18.50 -2.88
N ILE A 106 -8.40 19.22 -3.69
CA ILE A 106 -8.81 19.64 -5.03
C ILE A 106 -9.16 18.47 -5.97
N HIS A 107 -8.45 17.33 -5.91
CA HIS A 107 -8.68 16.20 -6.80
C HIS A 107 -10.08 15.57 -6.63
N PRO A 108 -10.51 15.11 -5.42
CA PRO A 108 -11.85 14.58 -5.24
C PRO A 108 -12.94 15.62 -5.53
N ILE A 109 -12.76 16.90 -5.14
CA ILE A 109 -13.76 17.96 -5.40
C ILE A 109 -13.97 18.14 -6.91
N LYS A 110 -12.87 18.28 -7.66
CA LYS A 110 -12.94 18.45 -9.12
C LYS A 110 -13.55 17.23 -9.80
N ARG A 111 -13.17 16.02 -9.38
CA ARG A 111 -13.72 14.78 -9.95
C ARG A 111 -15.18 14.53 -9.58
N HIS A 112 -15.65 15.03 -8.45
CA HIS A 112 -17.06 15.01 -8.12
C HIS A 112 -17.88 15.89 -9.07
N ALA A 113 -17.35 17.05 -9.46
CA ALA A 113 -18.00 17.96 -10.38
C ALA A 113 -17.89 17.54 -11.86
N GLU A 114 -16.72 17.04 -12.28
CA GLU A 114 -16.40 16.79 -13.69
C GLU A 114 -16.49 15.29 -14.08
N GLY A 115 -16.72 14.41 -13.11
CA GLY A 115 -16.67 12.96 -13.29
C GLY A 115 -15.25 12.38 -13.17
N TYR A 116 -15.19 11.05 -13.15
CA TYR A 116 -13.94 10.28 -13.05
C TYR A 116 -13.54 9.73 -14.42
N PRO A 117 -12.36 10.09 -14.96
CA PRO A 117 -11.85 9.48 -16.20
C PRO A 117 -11.68 7.97 -16.05
N ILE A 118 -12.09 7.19 -17.05
CA ILE A 118 -11.98 5.71 -16.99
C ILE A 118 -10.54 5.25 -16.76
N GLN A 119 -9.57 5.95 -17.34
CA GLN A 119 -8.15 5.66 -17.18
C GLN A 119 -7.68 5.80 -15.73
N LEU A 120 -8.29 6.69 -14.95
CA LEU A 120 -8.00 6.83 -13.52
C LEU A 120 -8.53 5.62 -12.75
N ILE A 121 -9.75 5.17 -13.07
CA ILE A 121 -10.40 4.00 -12.45
C ILE A 121 -9.57 2.74 -12.73
N GLU A 122 -9.18 2.54 -13.99
CA GLU A 122 -8.32 1.44 -14.43
C GLU A 122 -6.95 1.49 -13.75
N SER A 123 -6.35 2.68 -13.66
CA SER A 123 -5.06 2.86 -12.99
C SER A 123 -5.13 2.49 -11.51
N VAL A 124 -6.16 2.92 -10.78
CA VAL A 124 -6.35 2.53 -9.37
C VAL A 124 -6.54 1.01 -9.24
N ALA A 125 -7.35 0.40 -10.11
CA ALA A 125 -7.57 -1.05 -10.09
C ALA A 125 -6.26 -1.83 -10.33
N ARG A 126 -5.49 -1.46 -11.36
CA ARG A 126 -4.21 -2.09 -11.72
C ARG A 126 -3.17 -1.92 -10.63
N ASN A 127 -3.01 -0.70 -10.11
CA ASN A 127 -2.07 -0.44 -9.01
C ASN A 127 -2.45 -1.19 -7.74
N ALA A 128 -3.75 -1.32 -7.43
CA ALA A 128 -4.20 -2.11 -6.29
C ALA A 128 -3.82 -3.60 -6.44
N ASN A 129 -3.89 -4.16 -7.66
CA ASN A 129 -3.43 -5.52 -7.94
C ASN A 129 -1.90 -5.65 -7.79
N GLY A 130 -1.13 -4.68 -8.28
CA GLY A 130 0.33 -4.66 -8.08
C GLY A 130 0.73 -4.67 -6.60
N LEU A 131 0.07 -3.86 -5.77
CA LEU A 131 0.28 -3.88 -4.32
C LEU A 131 -0.19 -5.19 -3.66
N ALA A 132 -1.19 -5.87 -4.23
CA ALA A 132 -1.63 -7.18 -3.75
C ALA A 132 -0.58 -8.27 -4.03
N ILE A 133 0.05 -8.25 -5.22
CA ILE A 133 1.17 -9.13 -5.55
C ILE A 133 2.32 -8.92 -4.56
N LEU A 134 2.74 -7.67 -4.32
CA LEU A 134 3.78 -7.38 -3.33
C LEU A 134 3.38 -7.80 -1.90
N SER A 135 2.11 -7.67 -1.54
CA SER A 135 1.60 -8.13 -0.25
C SER A 135 1.67 -9.65 -0.11
N ALA A 136 1.35 -10.39 -1.18
CA ALA A 136 1.49 -11.83 -1.22
C ALA A 136 2.95 -12.27 -1.15
N MET A 137 3.85 -11.57 -1.87
CA MET A 137 5.29 -11.81 -1.78
C MET A 137 5.82 -11.58 -0.35
N GLN A 138 5.36 -10.52 0.32
CA GLN A 138 5.71 -10.24 1.72
C GLN A 138 5.17 -11.33 2.67
N ALA A 139 3.95 -11.84 2.43
CA ALA A 139 3.41 -12.96 3.19
C ALA A 139 4.24 -14.24 2.99
N ALA A 140 4.70 -14.52 1.77
CA ALA A 140 5.58 -15.64 1.48
C ALA A 140 6.92 -15.52 2.24
N VAL A 141 7.52 -14.31 2.31
CA VAL A 141 8.72 -14.07 3.14
C VAL A 141 8.44 -14.41 4.60
N LEU A 142 7.36 -13.87 5.16
CA LEU A 142 7.01 -14.07 6.57
C LEU A 142 6.70 -15.54 6.91
N SER A 143 6.20 -16.30 5.95
CA SER A 143 5.94 -17.74 6.10
C SER A 143 7.20 -18.62 6.05
N GLY A 144 8.33 -18.08 5.58
CA GLY A 144 9.55 -18.84 5.32
C GLY A 144 9.52 -19.68 4.03
N VAL A 145 8.40 -19.76 3.32
CA VAL A 145 8.24 -20.54 2.09
C VAL A 145 8.64 -19.71 0.86
N GLN A 146 9.91 -19.31 0.79
CA GLN A 146 10.41 -18.41 -0.26
C GLN A 146 10.14 -18.87 -1.71
N PRO A 147 10.14 -20.17 -2.07
CA PRO A 147 9.81 -20.60 -3.43
C PRO A 147 8.45 -20.09 -3.95
N LEU A 148 7.48 -19.85 -3.05
CA LEU A 148 6.16 -19.30 -3.44
C LEU A 148 6.24 -17.90 -4.04
N GLN A 149 7.30 -17.12 -3.76
CA GLN A 149 7.45 -15.79 -4.36
C GLN A 149 7.52 -15.86 -5.90
N ARG A 150 8.11 -16.92 -6.45
CA ARG A 150 8.18 -17.13 -7.89
C ARG A 150 6.80 -17.42 -8.47
N GLU A 151 6.03 -18.31 -7.84
CA GLU A 151 4.66 -18.62 -8.26
C GLU A 151 3.75 -17.38 -8.23
N ILE A 152 3.93 -16.53 -7.22
CA ILE A 152 3.20 -15.25 -7.10
C ILE A 152 3.57 -14.27 -8.23
N LEU A 153 4.85 -14.20 -8.59
CA LEU A 153 5.30 -13.37 -9.71
C LEU A 153 4.80 -13.90 -11.05
N ASP A 154 4.86 -15.22 -11.25
CA ASP A 154 4.35 -15.88 -12.46
C ASP A 154 2.85 -15.59 -12.65
N LEU A 155 2.09 -15.51 -11.55
CA LEU A 155 0.69 -15.09 -11.60
C LEU A 155 0.54 -13.67 -12.19
N ALA A 156 1.37 -12.71 -11.77
CA ALA A 156 1.32 -11.36 -12.33
C ALA A 156 1.64 -11.34 -13.82
N THR A 157 2.61 -12.14 -14.25
CA THR A 157 3.01 -12.27 -15.66
C THR A 157 1.92 -12.91 -16.52
N ASN A 158 1.13 -13.83 -15.96
CA ASN A 158 0.02 -14.47 -16.68
C ASN A 158 -1.20 -13.56 -16.89
N TYR A 159 -1.31 -12.45 -16.14
CA TYR A 159 -2.44 -11.52 -16.23
C TYR A 159 -1.99 -10.05 -16.40
N PRO A 160 -1.21 -9.73 -17.46
CA PRO A 160 -0.60 -8.40 -17.62
C PRO A 160 -1.64 -7.28 -17.76
N ASP A 161 -2.81 -7.57 -18.34
CA ASP A 161 -3.86 -6.57 -18.60
C ASP A 161 -4.50 -6.01 -17.32
N CYS A 162 -4.41 -6.72 -16.20
CA CYS A 162 -4.91 -6.27 -14.91
C CYS A 162 -3.80 -5.84 -13.93
N MET A 163 -2.55 -5.82 -14.39
CA MET A 163 -1.39 -5.41 -13.61
C MET A 163 -0.97 -3.97 -13.95
N PRO A 164 -0.25 -3.28 -13.06
CA PRO A 164 0.36 -2.01 -13.43
C PRO A 164 1.42 -2.27 -14.53
N PRO A 165 1.75 -1.26 -15.36
CA PRO A 165 2.76 -1.43 -16.40
C PRO A 165 4.07 -2.01 -15.83
N PRO A 166 4.84 -2.82 -16.58
CA PRO A 166 6.16 -3.27 -16.16
C PRO A 166 7.11 -2.11 -15.84
N LEU A 167 8.21 -2.40 -15.15
CA LEU A 167 9.34 -1.49 -14.97
C LEU A 167 10.10 -1.30 -16.30
#